data_AF-A0A3L9DU78-F1
#
_entry.id   AF-A0A3L9DU78-F1
#
_cell.length_a   1.000
_cell.length_b   1.000
_cell.length_c   1.000
_cell.angle_alpha   90.00
_cell.angle_beta   90.00
_cell.angle_gamma   90.00
#
_symmetry.space_group_name_H-M   'P 1'
#
loop_
_entity.id
_entity.type
_entity.pdbx_description
1 polymer ?
#
loop_
_entity_poly.entity_id
_entity_poly.type
_entity_poly.pdbx_seq_one_letter_code
_entity_poly.pdbx_strand_id
1 'polypeptide(L)'
;MKKLTEKKILSDAKQTLFAIPVLLGFFLWQAIQSNDWILFIVMTVLLVLADGYKNTRLLLDKTYRKRYLIKKNDERNVQVENLTYRKMLQILMVGGVFLSGTVFGYLYDELTVEQRGLIVLVIFGFSLAIFGLFHAIKYYYSRQL
;
A
#
# COMPACT_ATOMS: atom_id res chain seq x y z
N MET A 1 4.80 24.22 -2.29
CA MET A 1 4.43 22.92 -2.91
C MET A 1 3.53 23.20 -4.12
N LYS A 2 3.73 22.52 -5.25
CA LYS A 2 2.90 22.75 -6.46
C LYS A 2 1.50 22.19 -6.20
N LYS A 3 0.47 23.05 -6.20
CA LYS A 3 -0.93 22.65 -5.94
C LYS A 3 -1.35 21.53 -6.90
N LEU A 4 -2.02 20.52 -6.37
CA LEU A 4 -2.59 19.42 -7.15
C LEU A 4 -3.69 20.00 -8.05
N THR A 5 -3.63 19.71 -9.35
CA THR A 5 -4.66 20.12 -10.30
C THR A 5 -5.60 18.98 -10.61
N GLU A 6 -6.82 19.32 -11.00
CA GLU A 6 -7.86 18.35 -11.33
C GLU A 6 -7.44 17.44 -12.50
N LYS A 7 -6.76 18.01 -13.52
CA LYS A 7 -6.16 17.24 -14.63
C LYS A 7 -5.14 16.21 -14.16
N LYS A 8 -4.27 16.58 -13.20
CA LYS A 8 -3.24 15.67 -12.68
C LYS A 8 -3.87 14.49 -11.93
N ILE A 9 -4.85 14.76 -11.06
CA ILE A 9 -5.59 13.70 -10.34
C ILE A 9 -6.24 12.70 -11.30
N LEU A 10 -6.84 13.20 -12.39
CA LEU A 10 -7.50 12.33 -13.36
C LEU A 10 -6.52 11.50 -14.16
N SER A 11 -5.38 12.09 -14.54
CA SER A 11 -4.32 11.36 -15.22
C SER A 11 -3.77 10.25 -14.32
N ASP A 12 -3.44 10.58 -13.07
CA ASP A 12 -2.91 9.65 -12.09
C ASP A 12 -3.91 8.51 -11.81
N ALA A 13 -5.19 8.84 -11.56
CA ALA A 13 -6.23 7.85 -11.32
C ALA A 13 -6.42 6.88 -12.51
N LYS A 14 -6.33 7.37 -13.75
CA LYS A 14 -6.37 6.51 -14.95
C LYS A 14 -5.17 5.58 -15.03
N GLN A 15 -3.97 6.10 -14.80
CA GLN A 15 -2.74 5.31 -14.82
C GLN A 15 -2.78 4.23 -13.74
N THR A 16 -3.21 4.56 -12.52
CA THR A 16 -3.34 3.59 -11.43
C THR A 16 -4.39 2.52 -11.74
N LEU A 17 -5.56 2.91 -12.27
CA LEU A 17 -6.58 1.93 -12.67
C LEU A 17 -6.14 1.04 -13.82
N PHE A 18 -5.31 1.53 -14.73
CA PHE A 18 -4.72 0.73 -15.80
C PHE A 18 -3.66 -0.24 -15.27
N ALA A 19 -2.90 0.15 -14.24
CA ALA A 19 -1.91 -0.71 -13.60
C ALA A 19 -2.54 -1.90 -12.87
N ILE A 20 -3.78 -1.76 -12.36
CA ILE A 20 -4.47 -2.84 -11.62
C ILE A 20 -4.63 -4.10 -12.49
N PRO A 21 -5.24 -4.08 -13.69
CA PRO A 21 -5.32 -5.25 -14.58
C PRO A 21 -3.96 -5.85 -14.92
N VAL A 22 -2.92 -5.03 -15.09
CA VAL A 22 -1.56 -5.51 -15.40
C VAL A 22 -0.99 -6.30 -14.22
N LEU A 23 -1.11 -5.77 -13.01
CA LEU A 23 -0.67 -6.45 -11.77
C LEU A 23 -1.51 -7.71 -11.51
N LEU A 24 -2.83 -7.65 -11.72
CA LEU A 24 -3.70 -8.83 -11.61
C LEU A 24 -3.32 -9.90 -12.63
N GLY A 25 -2.98 -9.51 -13.86
CA GLY A 25 -2.47 -10.43 -14.87
C GLY A 25 -1.19 -11.14 -14.44
N PHE A 26 -0.26 -10.42 -13.82
CA PHE A 26 0.96 -11.00 -13.24
C PHE A 26 0.65 -12.02 -12.13
N PHE A 27 -0.20 -11.64 -11.16
CA PHE A 27 -0.58 -12.56 -10.07
C PHE A 27 -1.39 -13.76 -10.56
N LEU A 28 -2.23 -13.57 -11.59
CA LEU A 28 -2.97 -14.66 -12.22
C LEU A 28 -2.01 -15.65 -12.90
N TRP A 29 -1.05 -15.14 -13.68
CA TRP A 29 -0.01 -15.97 -14.29
C TRP A 29 0.79 -16.74 -13.24
N GLN A 30 1.19 -16.08 -12.16
CA GLN A 30 1.91 -16.72 -11.07
C GLN A 30 1.05 -17.80 -10.38
N ALA A 31 -0.21 -17.52 -10.09
CA ALA A 31 -1.13 -18.48 -9.47
C ALA A 31 -1.35 -19.73 -10.34
N ILE A 32 -1.39 -19.58 -11.67
CA ILE A 32 -1.44 -20.71 -12.61
C ILE A 32 -0.17 -21.56 -12.52
N GLN A 33 1.02 -20.94 -12.43
CA GLN A 33 2.29 -21.66 -12.38
C GLN A 33 2.52 -22.36 -11.03
N SER A 34 2.16 -21.74 -9.92
CA SER A 34 2.39 -22.27 -8.57
C SER A 34 1.20 -23.04 -7.98
N ASN A 35 0.06 -23.08 -8.69
CA ASN A 35 -1.24 -23.55 -8.18
C ASN A 35 -1.67 -22.86 -6.87
N ASP A 36 -1.20 -21.63 -6.64
CA ASP A 36 -1.49 -20.83 -5.45
C ASP A 36 -2.54 -19.76 -5.76
N TRP A 37 -3.79 -20.17 -5.69
CA TRP A 37 -4.95 -19.31 -5.94
C TRP A 37 -5.22 -18.34 -4.79
N ILE A 38 -4.75 -18.65 -3.58
CA ILE A 38 -4.99 -17.84 -2.38
C ILE A 38 -4.28 -16.49 -2.53
N LEU A 39 -3.01 -16.52 -2.96
CA LEU A 39 -2.24 -15.30 -3.20
C LEU A 39 -2.93 -14.38 -4.22
N PHE A 40 -3.44 -14.95 -5.32
CA PHE A 40 -4.17 -14.18 -6.34
C PHE A 40 -5.47 -13.54 -5.81
N ILE A 41 -6.28 -14.30 -5.08
CA ILE A 41 -7.54 -13.79 -4.50
C ILE A 41 -7.26 -12.66 -3.51
N VAL A 42 -6.29 -12.85 -2.60
CA VAL A 42 -5.91 -11.85 -1.59
C VAL A 42 -5.39 -10.58 -2.28
N MET A 43 -4.50 -10.70 -3.26
CA MET A 43 -3.97 -9.55 -3.99
C MET A 43 -5.07 -8.82 -4.78
N THR A 44 -6.02 -9.56 -5.35
CA THR A 44 -7.17 -8.98 -6.06
C THR A 44 -8.02 -8.13 -5.14
N VAL A 45 -8.40 -8.67 -3.98
CA VAL A 45 -9.20 -7.96 -2.99
C VAL A 45 -8.44 -6.71 -2.49
N LEU A 46 -7.14 -6.84 -2.21
CA LEU A 46 -6.31 -5.72 -1.76
C LEU A 46 -6.21 -4.60 -2.81
N LEU A 47 -5.94 -4.93 -4.08
CA LEU A 47 -5.83 -3.94 -5.16
C LEU A 47 -7.15 -3.21 -5.42
N VAL A 48 -8.28 -3.95 -5.40
CA VAL A 48 -9.60 -3.36 -5.61
C VAL A 48 -10.01 -2.45 -4.44
N LEU A 49 -9.76 -2.87 -3.19
CA LEU A 49 -10.12 -2.09 -2.00
C LEU A 49 -9.20 -0.87 -1.80
N ALA A 50 -7.89 -1.03 -1.99
CA ALA A 50 -6.92 0.04 -1.74
C ALA A 50 -7.00 1.14 -2.81
N ASP A 51 -6.97 0.73 -4.09
CA ASP A 51 -6.81 1.66 -5.20
C ASP A 51 -7.98 1.63 -6.19
N GLY A 52 -8.59 0.47 -6.43
CA GLY A 52 -9.69 0.32 -7.39
C GLY A 52 -10.88 1.23 -7.06
N TYR A 53 -11.42 1.13 -5.85
CA TYR A 53 -12.58 1.91 -5.42
C TYR A 53 -12.30 3.41 -5.43
N LYS A 54 -11.20 3.83 -4.79
CA LYS A 54 -10.82 5.24 -4.66
C LYS A 54 -10.62 5.90 -6.02
N ASN A 55 -9.84 5.28 -6.90
CA ASN A 55 -9.50 5.88 -8.20
C ASN A 55 -10.68 5.86 -9.16
N THR A 56 -11.53 4.82 -9.11
CA THR A 56 -12.80 4.80 -9.86
C THR A 56 -13.71 5.95 -9.43
N ARG A 57 -13.83 6.16 -8.12
CA ARG A 57 -14.63 7.27 -7.57
C ARG A 57 -14.07 8.64 -7.93
N LEU A 58 -12.74 8.80 -8.01
CA LEU A 58 -12.11 10.03 -8.50
C LEU A 58 -12.47 10.31 -9.96
N LEU A 59 -12.64 9.29 -10.81
CA LEU A 59 -13.03 9.46 -12.22
C LEU A 59 -14.52 9.75 -12.42
N LEU A 60 -15.39 9.08 -11.66
CA LEU A 60 -16.84 9.13 -11.87
C LEU A 60 -17.54 10.23 -11.07
N ASP A 61 -17.10 10.53 -9.85
CA ASP A 61 -17.77 11.45 -8.94
C ASP A 61 -17.03 12.80 -8.86
N LYS A 62 -17.62 13.84 -9.48
CA LYS A 62 -17.09 15.21 -9.46
C LYS A 62 -17.09 15.81 -8.04
N THR A 63 -18.07 15.48 -7.20
CA THR A 63 -18.17 15.99 -5.83
C THR A 63 -17.08 15.39 -4.95
N TYR A 64 -16.86 14.08 -5.06
CA TYR A 64 -15.76 13.39 -4.39
C TYR A 64 -14.40 13.98 -4.81
N ARG A 65 -14.21 14.24 -6.11
CA ARG A 65 -12.99 14.85 -6.64
C ARG A 65 -12.73 16.25 -6.09
N LYS A 66 -13.75 17.11 -6.03
CA LYS A 66 -13.61 18.45 -5.43
C LYS A 66 -13.20 18.36 -3.96
N ARG A 67 -13.85 17.49 -3.17
CA ARG A 67 -13.47 17.25 -1.77
C ARG A 67 -12.04 16.72 -1.63
N TYR A 68 -11.65 15.81 -2.51
CA TYR A 68 -10.29 15.26 -2.55
C TYR A 68 -9.24 16.33 -2.87
N LEU A 69 -9.53 17.23 -3.82
CA LEU A 69 -8.68 18.38 -4.16
C LEU A 69 -8.49 19.33 -2.97
N ILE A 70 -9.59 19.72 -2.31
CA ILE A 70 -9.54 20.60 -1.15
C ILE A 70 -8.68 19.94 -0.06
N LYS A 71 -8.95 18.68 0.25
CA LYS A 71 -8.21 17.92 1.26
C LYS A 71 -6.72 17.74 0.93
N LYS A 72 -6.36 17.51 -0.33
CA LYS A 72 -4.96 17.31 -0.75
C LYS A 72 -4.19 18.61 -0.95
N ASN A 73 -4.87 19.73 -1.18
CA ASN A 73 -4.25 21.06 -1.27
C ASN A 73 -4.23 21.80 0.06
N ASP A 74 -4.89 21.28 1.10
CA ASP A 74 -4.79 21.79 2.46
C ASP A 74 -3.37 21.56 3.01
N GLU A 75 -2.66 22.65 3.25
CA GLU A 75 -1.26 22.64 3.68
C GLU A 75 -1.08 21.93 5.04
N ARG A 76 -2.06 22.00 5.94
CA ARG A 76 -2.01 21.24 7.21
C ARG A 76 -2.04 19.75 6.95
N ASN A 77 -2.93 19.31 6.08
CA ASN A 77 -3.08 17.89 5.76
C ASN A 77 -1.85 17.37 4.97
N VAL A 78 -1.23 18.19 4.14
CA VAL A 78 0.03 17.84 3.45
C VAL A 78 1.21 17.74 4.44
N GLN A 79 1.27 18.62 5.44
CA GLN A 79 2.27 18.53 6.51
C GLN A 79 2.09 17.25 7.35
N VAL A 80 0.85 16.92 7.73
CA VAL A 80 0.50 15.67 8.44
C VAL A 80 0.89 14.45 7.63
N GLU A 81 0.54 14.42 6.34
CA GLU A 81 0.91 13.29 5.47
C GLU A 81 2.42 13.15 5.34
N ASN A 82 3.17 14.24 5.12
CA ASN A 82 4.64 14.20 5.02
C ASN A 82 5.33 13.75 6.32
N LEU A 83 4.81 14.13 7.49
CA LEU A 83 5.29 13.65 8.79
C LEU A 83 4.99 12.15 8.98
N THR A 84 3.77 11.74 8.63
CA THR A 84 3.34 10.33 8.70
C THR A 84 4.18 9.46 7.78
N TYR A 85 4.39 9.87 6.53
CA TYR A 85 5.21 9.13 5.57
C TYR A 85 6.67 9.02 6.01
N ARG A 86 7.27 10.09 6.55
CA ARG A 86 8.64 10.04 7.07
C ARG A 86 8.80 9.06 8.22
N LYS A 87 7.86 9.07 9.18
CA LYS A 87 7.86 8.11 10.30
C LYS A 87 7.64 6.68 9.83
N MET A 88 6.75 6.49 8.85
CA MET A 88 6.52 5.18 8.24
C MET A 88 7.76 4.65 7.52
N LEU A 89 8.46 5.50 6.76
CA LEU A 89 9.70 5.13 6.08
C LEU A 89 10.78 4.70 7.08
N GLN A 90 10.91 5.41 8.21
CA GLN A 90 11.83 5.05 9.30
C GLN A 90 11.48 3.68 9.89
N ILE A 91 10.20 3.42 10.16
CA ILE A 91 9.75 2.13 10.70
C ILE A 91 9.94 1.00 9.69
N LEU A 92 9.67 1.26 8.40
CA LEU A 92 9.91 0.31 7.32
C LEU A 92 11.39 0.01 7.12
N MET A 93 12.27 1.01 7.20
CA MET A 93 13.72 0.78 7.14
C MET A 93 14.21 -0.03 8.33
N VAL A 94 13.83 0.33 9.55
CA VAL A 94 14.26 -0.38 10.76
C VAL A 94 13.70 -1.81 10.80
N GLY A 95 12.41 -1.98 10.51
CA GLY A 95 11.76 -3.28 10.45
C GLY A 95 12.23 -4.14 9.28
N GLY A 96 12.44 -3.53 8.12
CA GLY A 96 12.96 -4.19 6.92
C GLY A 96 14.40 -4.67 7.10
N VAL A 97 15.27 -3.85 7.70
CA VAL A 97 16.65 -4.24 8.03
C VAL A 97 16.68 -5.35 9.07
N PHE A 98 15.80 -5.29 10.07
CA PHE A 98 15.68 -6.34 11.09
C PHE A 98 15.24 -7.67 10.47
N LEU A 99 14.18 -7.66 9.64
CA LEU A 99 13.67 -8.85 8.96
C LEU A 99 14.65 -9.40 7.91
N SER A 100 15.32 -8.53 7.14
CA SER A 100 16.32 -8.98 6.18
C SER A 100 17.53 -9.59 6.89
N GLY A 101 17.96 -9.03 8.03
CA GLY A 101 19.04 -9.58 8.83
C GLY A 101 18.70 -10.96 9.43
N THR A 102 17.46 -11.18 9.85
CA THR A 102 17.02 -12.48 10.39
C THR A 102 16.76 -13.53 9.31
N VAL A 103 16.14 -13.15 8.20
CA VAL A 103 15.75 -14.10 7.13
C VAL A 103 16.92 -14.43 6.19
N PHE A 104 17.69 -13.43 5.75
CA PHE A 104 18.84 -13.66 4.85
C PHE A 104 20.11 -14.05 5.60
N GLY A 105 20.31 -13.58 6.83
CA GLY A 105 21.53 -13.84 7.58
C GLY A 105 21.60 -15.22 8.24
N TYR A 106 20.46 -15.88 8.48
CA TYR A 106 20.41 -17.07 9.34
C TYR A 106 19.75 -18.30 8.70
N LEU A 107 19.00 -18.17 7.61
CA LEU A 107 18.07 -19.24 7.18
C LEU A 107 18.05 -19.52 5.66
N TYR A 108 18.81 -18.81 4.83
CA TYR A 108 18.59 -18.85 3.37
C TYR A 108 18.80 -20.23 2.73
N ASP A 109 19.72 -21.05 3.23
CA ASP A 109 20.10 -22.32 2.59
C ASP A 109 19.43 -23.58 3.20
N GLU A 110 18.72 -23.49 4.33
CA GLU A 110 18.24 -24.69 5.07
C GLU A 110 16.72 -24.76 5.31
N LEU A 111 15.91 -23.80 4.81
CA LEU A 111 14.48 -23.74 5.13
C LEU A 111 13.60 -24.73 4.36
N THR A 112 12.83 -25.53 5.10
CA THR A 112 11.75 -26.40 4.57
C THR A 112 10.55 -25.58 4.08
N VAL A 113 9.67 -26.20 3.27
CA VAL A 113 8.47 -25.54 2.68
C VAL A 113 7.56 -24.95 3.76
N GLU A 114 7.36 -25.64 4.88
CA GLU A 114 6.53 -25.18 6.00
C GLU A 114 7.13 -23.94 6.69
N GLN A 115 8.46 -23.92 6.86
CA GLN A 115 9.15 -22.80 7.48
C GLN A 115 9.13 -21.56 6.57
N ARG A 116 9.19 -21.74 5.24
CA ARG A 116 8.98 -20.66 4.27
C ARG A 116 7.57 -20.08 4.37
N GLY A 117 6.54 -20.93 4.53
CA GLY A 117 5.15 -20.48 4.75
C GLY A 117 4.98 -19.66 6.03
N LEU A 118 5.62 -20.08 7.13
CA LEU A 118 5.66 -19.32 8.39
C LEU A 118 6.34 -17.95 8.23
N ILE A 119 7.45 -17.88 7.48
CA ILE A 119 8.13 -16.60 7.20
C ILE A 119 7.22 -15.66 6.39
N VAL A 120 6.53 -16.16 5.38
CA VAL A 120 5.56 -15.36 4.60
C VAL A 120 4.44 -14.83 5.50
N LEU A 121 3.91 -15.65 6.41
CA LEU A 121 2.91 -15.24 7.39
C LEU A 121 3.43 -14.16 8.35
N VAL A 122 4.67 -14.28 8.82
CA VAL A 122 5.31 -13.28 9.69
C VAL A 122 5.50 -11.95 8.94
N ILE A 123 5.97 -11.99 7.68
CA ILE A 123 6.11 -10.80 6.83
C ILE A 123 4.75 -10.15 6.56
N PHE A 124 3.72 -10.96 6.31
CA PHE A 124 2.35 -10.49 6.13
C PHE A 124 1.79 -9.83 7.40
N GLY A 125 1.95 -10.47 8.56
CA GLY A 125 1.56 -9.91 9.85
C GLY A 125 2.30 -8.60 10.17
N PHE A 126 3.59 -8.53 9.86
CA PHE A 126 4.37 -7.31 10.01
C PHE A 126 3.89 -6.18 9.07
N SER A 127 3.54 -6.52 7.84
CA SER A 127 2.96 -5.59 6.86
C SER A 127 1.61 -5.04 7.34
N LEU A 128 0.75 -5.88 7.92
CA LEU A 128 -0.51 -5.46 8.54
C LEU A 128 -0.27 -4.57 9.76
N ALA A 129 0.71 -4.88 10.60
CA ALA A 129 1.08 -4.05 11.74
C ALA A 129 1.53 -2.65 11.29
N ILE A 130 2.40 -2.57 10.27
CA ILE A 130 2.83 -1.29 9.67
C ILE A 130 1.63 -0.51 9.12
N PHE A 131 0.71 -1.19 8.43
CA PHE A 131 -0.48 -0.55 7.87
C PHE A 131 -1.43 0.01 8.96
N GLY A 132 -1.60 -0.74 10.06
CA GLY A 132 -2.36 -0.28 11.22
C GLY A 132 -1.69 0.91 11.91
N LEU A 133 -0.36 0.86 12.06
CA LEU A 133 0.43 1.92 12.69
C LEU A 133 0.43 3.20 11.84
N PHE A 134 0.40 3.08 10.52
CA PHE A 134 0.18 4.22 9.60
C PHE A 134 -1.16 4.91 9.87
N HIS A 135 -2.25 4.14 10.00
CA HIS A 135 -3.56 4.71 10.28
C HIS A 135 -3.62 5.36 11.66
N ALA A 136 -3.00 4.74 12.67
CA ALA A 136 -2.91 5.27 14.03
C ALA A 136 -2.11 6.60 14.09
N ILE A 137 -0.93 6.65 13.46
CA ILE A 137 -0.10 7.86 13.38
C ILE A 137 -0.84 8.97 12.63
N LYS A 138 -1.43 8.64 11.48
CA LYS A 138 -2.22 9.60 10.69
C LYS A 138 -3.37 10.18 11.51
N TYR A 139 -4.08 9.32 12.23
CA TYR A 139 -5.18 9.72 13.11
C TYR A 139 -4.69 10.64 14.25
N TYR A 140 -3.59 10.29 14.91
CA TYR A 140 -2.99 11.11 15.98
C TYR A 140 -2.63 12.52 15.51
N TYR A 141 -1.87 12.65 14.42
CA TYR A 141 -1.46 13.97 13.92
C TYR A 141 -2.63 14.77 13.34
N SER A 142 -3.66 14.11 12.81
CA SER A 142 -4.88 14.80 12.36
C SER A 142 -5.72 15.41 13.48
N ARG A 143 -5.51 14.99 14.75
CA ARG A 143 -6.18 15.56 15.93
C ARG A 143 -5.39 16.65 16.62
N GLN A 144 -4.09 16.80 16.33
CA GLN A 144 -3.22 17.80 16.95
C GLN A 144 -3.09 19.11 16.15
N LEU A 145 -3.54 19.13 14.89
CA LEU A 145 -3.46 20.25 13.94
C LEU A 145 -4.85 20.72 13.48
#